data_AF-A0A7Y5TC17-F1
#
_entry.id   AF-A0A7Y5TC17-F1
#
_cell.length_a   1.000
_cell.length_b   1.000
_cell.length_c   1.000
_cell.angle_alpha   90.00
_cell.angle_beta   90.00
_cell.angle_gamma   90.00
#
_symmetry.space_group_name_H-M   'P 1'
#
loop_
_entity.id
_entity.type
_entity.pdbx_description
1 polymer ?
#
loop_
_entity_poly.entity_id
_entity_poly.type
_entity_poly.pdbx_seq_one_letter_code
_entity_poly.pdbx_strand_id
1 'polypeptide(L)'
;MSLTRQRPLPAHVETNPRLGTWVTVADGLVEVHVGKVELGQGILTALHQVAADALGLPLHLVRIRSARTDGPDQGTTAGSLSVLQSTAALRHVGAAVRQLAEADDTDDPAAYVERIAALDPRTNLAGLDVGREPGHPVAVGTDAPRLDIPDKILGRPRFLTDL
;
A
#
# COMPACT_ATOMS: atom_id res chain seq x y z
N MET A 1 -11.54 -28.74 17.88
CA MET A 1 -11.94 -27.31 17.83
C MET A 1 -10.68 -26.50 17.56
N SER A 2 -10.47 -26.09 16.30
CA SER A 2 -9.32 -25.26 15.93
C SER A 2 -9.67 -23.81 16.28
N LEU A 3 -8.99 -23.23 17.26
CA LEU A 3 -9.10 -21.81 17.56
C LEU A 3 -8.30 -21.06 16.50
N THR A 4 -8.95 -20.64 15.42
CA THR A 4 -8.35 -19.71 14.47
C THR A 4 -8.06 -18.41 15.23
N ARG A 5 -6.79 -18.13 15.58
CA ARG A 5 -6.43 -16.84 16.17
C ARG A 5 -6.72 -15.76 15.14
N GLN A 6 -7.79 -15.00 15.36
CA GLN A 6 -8.08 -13.80 14.58
C GLN A 6 -6.93 -12.82 14.81
N ARG A 7 -6.29 -12.37 13.72
CA ARG A 7 -5.17 -11.44 13.82
C ARG A 7 -5.71 -10.08 14.28
N PRO A 8 -5.05 -9.40 15.24
CA PRO A 8 -5.53 -8.09 15.68
C PRO A 8 -5.54 -7.12 14.50
N LEU A 9 -6.61 -6.34 14.39
CA LEU A 9 -6.76 -5.30 13.37
C LEU A 9 -5.60 -4.30 13.49
N PRO A 10 -4.91 -3.94 12.38
CA PRO A 10 -3.86 -2.93 12.45
C PRO A 10 -4.43 -1.57 12.87
N ALA A 11 -3.78 -0.91 13.83
CA ALA A 11 -4.25 0.36 14.40
C ALA A 11 -4.57 1.44 13.36
N HIS A 12 -3.77 1.56 12.29
CA HIS A 12 -4.06 2.54 11.24
C HIS A 12 -5.31 2.19 10.42
N VAL A 13 -5.65 0.90 10.26
CA VAL A 13 -6.91 0.51 9.60
C VAL A 13 -8.09 0.80 10.52
N GLU A 14 -7.93 0.59 11.82
CA GLU A 14 -8.95 0.95 12.82
C GLU A 14 -9.30 2.44 12.77
N THR A 15 -8.29 3.32 12.70
CA THR A 15 -8.51 4.77 12.64
C THR A 15 -8.84 5.30 11.24
N ASN A 16 -8.58 4.50 10.19
CA ASN A 16 -8.88 4.86 8.79
C ASN A 16 -9.63 3.71 8.10
N PRO A 17 -10.89 3.42 8.47
CA PRO A 17 -11.55 2.18 8.09
C PRO A 17 -12.03 2.14 6.64
N ARG A 18 -12.05 3.26 5.90
CA ARG A 18 -12.66 3.32 4.55
C ARG A 18 -11.67 2.91 3.48
N LEU A 19 -12.07 1.99 2.60
CA LEU A 19 -11.24 1.53 1.49
C LEU A 19 -10.69 2.69 0.63
N GLY A 20 -11.54 3.64 0.25
CA GLY A 20 -11.17 4.79 -0.59
C GLY A 20 -10.18 5.75 0.05
N THR A 21 -9.97 5.67 1.37
CA THR A 21 -8.89 6.41 2.04
C THR A 21 -7.52 5.82 1.70
N TRP A 22 -7.44 4.51 1.45
CA TRP A 22 -6.20 3.78 1.18
C TRP A 22 -5.93 3.52 -0.29
N VAL A 23 -6.97 3.23 -1.07
CA VAL A 23 -6.84 2.72 -2.45
C VAL A 23 -7.82 3.43 -3.36
N THR A 24 -7.31 3.93 -4.47
CA THR A 24 -8.10 4.39 -5.62
C THR A 24 -7.50 3.85 -6.91
N VAL A 25 -8.19 4.01 -8.04
CA VAL A 25 -7.66 3.67 -9.36
C VAL A 25 -7.74 4.91 -10.25
N ALA A 26 -6.62 5.23 -10.90
CA ALA A 26 -6.52 6.34 -11.84
C ALA A 26 -5.55 5.98 -12.95
N ASP A 27 -5.87 6.35 -14.19
CA ASP A 27 -5.02 6.09 -15.37
C ASP A 27 -4.61 4.62 -15.56
N GLY A 28 -5.49 3.67 -15.16
CA GLY A 28 -5.20 2.23 -15.22
C GLY A 28 -4.18 1.74 -14.19
N LEU A 29 -3.88 2.54 -13.16
CA LEU A 29 -2.97 2.22 -12.07
C LEU A 29 -3.71 2.22 -10.74
N VAL A 30 -3.31 1.33 -9.84
CA VAL A 30 -3.79 1.32 -8.46
C VAL A 30 -2.98 2.33 -7.65
N GLU A 31 -3.65 3.39 -7.21
CA GLU A 31 -3.05 4.40 -6.35
C GLU A 31 -3.24 4.00 -4.89
N VAL A 32 -2.12 3.80 -4.18
CA VAL A 32 -2.10 3.46 -2.75
C VAL A 32 -1.66 4.67 -1.96
N HIS A 33 -2.54 5.14 -1.09
CA HIS A 33 -2.34 6.33 -0.27
C HIS A 33 -1.70 5.97 1.06
N VAL A 34 -0.69 6.74 1.44
CA VAL A 34 -0.02 6.60 2.75
C VAL A 34 0.06 7.97 3.43
N GLY A 35 -0.12 7.99 4.75
CA GLY A 35 0.02 9.18 5.58
C GLY A 35 1.45 9.46 6.03
N LYS A 36 2.43 8.64 5.62
CA LYS A 36 3.84 8.82 5.97
C LYS A 36 4.53 9.81 5.02
N VAL A 37 5.40 10.63 5.59
CA VAL A 37 6.12 11.70 4.88
C VAL A 37 7.53 11.24 4.53
N GLU A 38 7.95 11.49 3.30
CA GLU A 38 9.33 11.28 2.85
C GLU A 38 10.23 12.44 3.30
N LEU A 39 11.30 12.14 4.03
CA LEU A 39 12.28 13.11 4.53
C LEU A 39 13.70 12.80 4.05
N GLY A 40 13.86 11.81 3.18
CA GLY A 40 15.13 11.37 2.59
C GLY A 40 15.44 9.89 2.81
N GLN A 41 14.74 9.22 3.72
CA GLN A 41 14.93 7.82 4.08
C GLN A 41 14.57 6.84 2.96
N GLY A 42 13.70 7.22 2.00
CA GLY A 42 13.22 6.33 0.93
C GLY A 42 12.04 5.46 1.36
N ILE A 43 11.17 5.97 2.24
CA ILE A 43 10.03 5.22 2.74
C ILE A 43 8.98 4.98 1.65
N LEU A 44 8.79 5.92 0.73
CA LEU A 44 7.78 5.76 -0.31
C LEU A 44 8.13 4.58 -1.22
N THR A 45 9.42 4.40 -1.54
CA THR A 45 9.92 3.21 -2.28
C THR A 45 9.69 1.93 -1.49
N ALA A 46 9.99 1.91 -0.19
CA ALA A 46 9.76 0.72 0.64
C ALA A 46 8.27 0.36 0.73
N LEU A 47 7.40 1.36 0.91
CA LEU A 47 5.95 1.15 0.98
C LEU A 47 5.36 0.80 -0.39
N HIS A 48 5.96 1.24 -1.49
CA HIS A 48 5.59 0.83 -2.85
C HIS A 48 5.77 -0.67 -3.06
N GLN A 49 6.92 -1.22 -2.66
CA GLN A 49 7.17 -2.66 -2.72
C GLN A 49 6.19 -3.43 -1.83
N VAL A 50 5.95 -2.96 -0.60
CA VAL A 50 4.99 -3.60 0.32
C VAL A 50 3.56 -3.56 -0.24
N ALA A 51 3.15 -2.45 -0.84
CA ALA A 51 1.83 -2.31 -1.44
C ALA A 51 1.64 -3.21 -2.65
N ALA A 52 2.64 -3.27 -3.54
CA ALA A 52 2.66 -4.18 -4.69
C ALA A 52 2.52 -5.64 -4.24
N ASP A 53 3.31 -6.06 -3.25
CA ASP A 53 3.20 -7.40 -2.66
C ASP A 53 1.83 -7.66 -2.05
N ALA A 54 1.32 -6.71 -1.26
CA ALA A 54 0.04 -6.85 -0.57
C ALA A 54 -1.14 -6.98 -1.57
N LEU A 55 -1.06 -6.28 -2.70
CA LEU A 55 -2.06 -6.34 -3.77
C LEU A 55 -1.88 -7.54 -4.70
N GLY A 56 -0.68 -8.13 -4.76
CA GLY A 56 -0.32 -9.14 -5.76
C GLY A 56 -0.12 -8.56 -7.15
N LEU A 57 0.29 -7.29 -7.26
CA LEU A 57 0.48 -6.58 -8.52
C LEU A 57 1.96 -6.29 -8.79
N PRO A 58 2.39 -6.24 -10.07
CA PRO A 58 3.73 -5.77 -10.39
C PRO A 58 3.90 -4.28 -10.02
N LEU A 59 5.11 -3.88 -9.64
CA LEU A 59 5.43 -2.52 -9.20
C LEU A 59 4.93 -1.41 -10.14
N HIS A 60 5.00 -1.63 -11.46
CA HIS A 60 4.62 -0.62 -12.45
C HIS A 60 3.09 -0.38 -12.54
N LEU A 61 2.26 -1.24 -11.94
CA LEU A 61 0.81 -1.06 -11.86
C LEU A 61 0.35 -0.42 -10.54
N VAL A 62 1.28 -0.19 -9.61
CA VAL A 62 1.01 0.45 -8.32
C VAL A 62 1.69 1.81 -8.29
N ARG A 63 0.96 2.84 -7.84
CA ARG A 63 1.51 4.17 -7.59
C ARG A 63 1.32 4.51 -6.12
N ILE A 64 2.40 4.83 -5.42
CA ILE A 64 2.28 5.38 -4.06
C ILE A 64 1.93 6.86 -4.15
N ARG A 65 0.91 7.27 -3.41
CA ARG A 65 0.58 8.68 -3.17
C ARG A 65 1.10 9.05 -1.79
N SER A 66 2.01 10.03 -1.76
CA SER A 66 2.56 10.57 -0.51
C SER A 66 1.48 11.18 0.38
N ALA A 67 1.86 11.49 1.63
CA ALA A 67 0.96 12.10 2.60
C ALA A 67 0.24 13.34 2.06
N ARG A 68 -1.08 13.30 2.17
CA ARG A 68 -2.01 14.39 1.89
C ARG A 68 -3.07 14.42 2.98
N THR A 69 -3.70 15.58 3.18
CA THR A 69 -4.73 15.75 4.22
C THR A 69 -6.06 15.05 3.92
N ASP A 70 -6.24 14.57 2.69
CA ASP A 70 -7.35 13.72 2.25
C ASP A 70 -7.03 12.21 2.29
N GLY A 71 -5.80 11.82 2.68
CA GLY A 71 -5.34 10.44 2.83
C GLY A 71 -5.50 9.88 4.25
N PRO A 72 -4.96 8.68 4.52
CA PRO A 72 -5.07 8.06 5.85
C PRO A 72 -4.20 8.82 6.86
N ASP A 73 -4.77 9.14 8.01
CA ASP A 73 -3.99 9.65 9.14
C ASP A 73 -3.16 8.50 9.73
N GLN A 74 -1.87 8.51 9.40
CA GLN A 74 -0.89 7.57 9.94
C GLN A 74 0.03 8.21 11.00
N GLY A 75 -0.36 9.38 11.53
CA GLY A 75 0.42 10.14 12.49
C GLY A 75 1.77 10.59 11.93
N THR A 76 2.72 10.83 12.82
CA THR A 76 4.04 11.38 12.43
C THR A 76 4.97 10.33 11.82
N THR A 77 5.94 10.83 11.05
CA THR A 77 7.10 10.04 10.61
C THR A 77 8.23 10.25 11.61
N ALA A 78 8.31 9.39 12.62
CA ALA A 78 9.30 9.45 13.69
C ALA A 78 9.55 8.06 14.31
N GLY A 79 10.63 7.95 15.11
CA GLY A 79 10.92 6.77 15.94
C GLY A 79 11.18 5.48 15.16
N SER A 80 11.53 5.55 13.87
CA SER A 80 11.70 4.39 12.99
C SER A 80 10.47 3.49 12.88
N LEU A 81 9.28 4.01 13.20
CA LEU A 81 8.04 3.22 13.26
C LEU A 81 7.35 3.07 11.91
N SER A 82 7.72 3.88 10.91
CA SER A 82 6.87 4.05 9.75
C SER A 82 6.69 2.79 8.91
N VAL A 83 7.75 2.01 8.65
CA VAL A 83 7.63 0.70 7.98
C VAL A 83 6.89 -0.29 8.86
N LEU A 84 7.24 -0.38 10.15
CA LEU A 84 6.63 -1.30 11.11
C LEU A 84 5.10 -1.14 11.14
N GLN A 85 4.62 0.10 11.26
CA GLN A 85 3.19 0.40 11.39
C GLN A 85 2.46 0.32 10.04
N SER A 86 3.05 0.91 8.98
CA SER A 86 2.36 1.01 7.68
C SER A 86 2.29 -0.33 6.97
N THR A 87 3.32 -1.19 7.10
CA THR A 87 3.30 -2.51 6.47
C THR A 87 2.17 -3.38 7.00
N ALA A 88 1.90 -3.35 8.31
CA ALA A 88 0.78 -4.09 8.89
C ALA A 88 -0.57 -3.65 8.31
N ALA A 89 -0.75 -2.34 8.12
CA ALA A 89 -1.97 -1.78 7.53
C ALA A 89 -2.09 -2.09 6.03
N LEU A 90 -1.04 -1.85 5.25
CA LEU A 90 -1.03 -2.12 3.80
C LEU A 90 -1.29 -3.60 3.50
N ARG A 91 -0.75 -4.50 4.30
CA ARG A 91 -1.02 -5.93 4.20
C ARG A 91 -2.50 -6.29 4.42
N HIS A 92 -3.13 -5.70 5.44
CA HIS A 92 -4.57 -5.87 5.68
C HIS A 92 -5.41 -5.29 4.55
N VAL A 93 -5.07 -4.09 4.08
CA VAL A 93 -5.73 -3.43 2.95
C VAL A 93 -5.60 -4.28 1.69
N GLY A 94 -4.41 -4.77 1.36
CA GLY A 94 -4.18 -5.61 0.18
C GLY A 94 -4.94 -6.93 0.25
N ALA A 95 -4.95 -7.59 1.42
CA ALA A 95 -5.76 -8.80 1.63
C ALA A 95 -7.27 -8.52 1.44
N ALA A 96 -7.76 -7.39 1.95
CA ALA A 96 -9.14 -6.98 1.74
C ALA A 96 -9.46 -6.73 0.26
N VAL A 97 -8.60 -5.99 -0.44
CA VAL A 97 -8.77 -5.70 -1.88
C VAL A 97 -8.79 -6.99 -2.68
N ARG A 98 -7.84 -7.90 -2.45
CA ARG A 98 -7.79 -9.20 -3.13
C ARG A 98 -9.05 -10.03 -2.89
N GLN A 99 -9.55 -10.06 -1.66
CA GLN A 99 -10.77 -10.78 -1.32
C GLN A 99 -12.01 -10.15 -1.98
N LEU A 100 -12.14 -8.82 -1.95
CA LEU A 100 -13.29 -8.10 -2.48
C LEU A 100 -13.33 -8.10 -4.01
N ALA A 101 -12.16 -8.03 -4.66
CA ALA A 101 -12.01 -8.07 -6.11
C ALA A 101 -11.80 -9.51 -6.63
N GLU A 102 -11.93 -10.52 -5.78
CA GLU A 102 -11.83 -11.94 -6.12
C GLU A 102 -10.55 -12.24 -6.93
N ALA A 103 -9.40 -11.82 -6.41
CA ALA A 103 -8.11 -11.97 -7.08
C ALA A 103 -7.66 -13.45 -7.14
N ASP A 104 -7.12 -13.84 -8.28
CA ASP A 104 -6.45 -15.11 -8.56
C ASP A 104 -4.99 -14.85 -8.99
N ASP A 105 -4.07 -15.72 -8.60
CA ASP A 105 -2.65 -15.55 -8.92
C ASP A 105 -2.34 -15.68 -10.44
N THR A 106 -3.31 -16.16 -11.24
CA THR A 106 -3.23 -16.26 -12.71
C THR A 106 -4.01 -15.16 -13.44
N ASP A 107 -4.55 -14.18 -12.71
CA ASP A 107 -5.30 -13.08 -13.30
C ASP A 107 -4.49 -12.28 -14.33
N ASP A 108 -5.19 -11.82 -15.36
CA ASP A 108 -4.70 -10.70 -16.17
C ASP A 108 -4.65 -9.44 -15.30
N PRO A 109 -3.49 -8.78 -15.16
CA PRO A 109 -3.36 -7.64 -14.27
C PRO A 109 -4.28 -6.47 -14.63
N ALA A 110 -4.57 -6.23 -15.90
CA ALA A 110 -5.45 -5.14 -16.31
C ALA A 110 -6.90 -5.43 -15.90
N ALA A 111 -7.39 -6.65 -16.14
CA ALA A 111 -8.70 -7.07 -15.66
C ALA A 111 -8.84 -6.99 -14.14
N TYR A 112 -7.78 -7.32 -13.39
CA TYR A 112 -7.78 -7.19 -11.94
C TYR A 112 -7.86 -5.72 -11.49
N VAL A 113 -7.10 -4.81 -12.11
CA VAL A 113 -7.18 -3.36 -11.83
C VAL A 113 -8.60 -2.81 -12.07
N GLU A 114 -9.27 -3.24 -13.13
CA GLU A 114 -10.67 -2.85 -13.39
C GLU A 114 -11.63 -3.33 -12.29
N ARG A 115 -11.42 -4.54 -11.73
CA ARG A 115 -12.21 -5.02 -10.59
C ARG A 115 -11.93 -4.21 -9.32
N ILE A 116 -10.67 -3.82 -9.08
CA ILE A 116 -10.32 -2.91 -7.97
C ILE A 116 -11.04 -1.56 -8.14
N ALA A 117 -11.09 -1.03 -9.36
CA ALA A 117 -11.76 0.25 -9.66
C ALA A 117 -13.27 0.20 -9.38
N ALA A 118 -13.90 -0.97 -9.50
CA ALA A 118 -15.31 -1.17 -9.24
C ALA A 118 -15.68 -1.35 -7.75
N LEU A 119 -14.70 -1.47 -6.84
CA LEU A 119 -14.97 -1.64 -5.41
C LEU A 119 -15.61 -0.39 -4.80
N ASP A 120 -16.53 -0.56 -3.85
CA ASP A 120 -17.12 0.57 -3.13
C ASP A 120 -16.07 1.22 -2.21
N PRO A 121 -15.66 2.49 -2.46
CA PRO A 121 -14.68 3.18 -1.63
C PRO A 121 -15.17 3.39 -0.19
N ARG A 122 -16.48 3.27 0.07
CA ARG A 122 -17.05 3.36 1.43
C ARG A 122 -16.96 2.07 2.23
N THR A 123 -16.49 0.98 1.63
CA THR A 123 -16.31 -0.31 2.31
C THR A 123 -15.52 -0.14 3.60
N ASN A 124 -16.04 -0.69 4.71
CA ASN A 124 -15.39 -0.63 6.01
C ASN A 124 -14.45 -1.83 6.20
N LEU A 125 -13.14 -1.57 6.11
CA LEU A 125 -12.08 -2.56 6.24
C LEU A 125 -11.88 -3.10 7.66
N ALA A 126 -12.34 -2.39 8.69
CA ALA A 126 -12.21 -2.83 10.08
C ALA A 126 -13.16 -3.99 10.43
N GLY A 127 -14.26 -4.13 9.69
CA GLY A 127 -15.24 -5.21 9.89
C GLY A 127 -15.01 -6.44 9.01
N LEU A 128 -14.00 -6.43 8.14
CA LEU A 128 -13.71 -7.53 7.24
C LEU A 128 -12.82 -8.57 7.92
N ASP A 129 -13.28 -9.81 7.92
CA ASP A 129 -12.42 -10.96 8.19
C ASP A 129 -11.62 -11.25 6.91
N VAL A 130 -10.44 -10.65 6.83
CA VAL A 130 -9.57 -10.77 5.66
C VAL A 130 -8.79 -12.08 5.71
N GLY A 131 -8.80 -12.81 4.60
CA GLY A 131 -8.08 -14.07 4.43
C GLY A 131 -6.55 -13.94 4.51
N ARG A 132 -5.85 -15.03 4.18
CA ARG A 132 -4.38 -15.11 4.29
C ARG A 132 -3.69 -14.06 3.40
N GLU A 133 -2.59 -13.52 3.93
CA GLU A 133 -1.60 -12.71 3.21
C GLU A 133 -1.19 -13.32 1.85
N PRO A 134 -0.72 -12.50 0.90
CA PRO A 134 -0.10 -13.01 -0.32
C PRO A 134 1.02 -14.02 -0.03
N GLY A 135 1.25 -14.88 -1.00
CA GLY A 135 2.30 -15.90 -0.96
C GLY A 135 3.70 -15.29 -1.01
N HIS A 136 4.49 -15.64 -2.02
CA HIS A 136 5.85 -15.12 -2.13
C HIS A 136 5.85 -13.63 -2.51
N PRO A 137 6.77 -12.81 -1.95
CA PRO A 137 6.96 -11.43 -2.38
C PRO A 137 7.23 -11.34 -3.89
N VAL A 138 6.59 -10.40 -4.56
CA VAL A 138 6.79 -10.10 -5.99
C VAL A 138 7.74 -8.91 -6.16
N ALA A 139 7.80 -8.02 -5.18
CA ALA A 139 8.52 -6.76 -5.21
C ALA A 139 9.52 -6.58 -4.05
N VAL A 140 9.17 -6.92 -2.80
CA VAL A 140 10.10 -6.74 -1.68
C VAL A 140 11.34 -7.61 -1.87
N GLY A 141 12.52 -7.02 -1.67
CA GLY A 141 13.81 -7.68 -1.85
C GLY A 141 14.36 -7.62 -3.27
N THR A 142 13.65 -6.99 -4.20
CA THR A 142 14.15 -6.66 -5.55
C THR A 142 14.73 -5.25 -5.57
N ASP A 143 15.59 -4.98 -6.56
CA ASP A 143 16.15 -3.66 -6.81
C ASP A 143 15.09 -2.73 -7.43
N ALA A 144 14.39 -1.97 -6.58
CA ALA A 144 13.53 -0.88 -7.03
C ALA A 144 14.34 0.44 -7.06
N PRO A 145 14.43 1.14 -8.20
CA PRO A 145 15.28 2.32 -8.32
C PRO A 145 14.74 3.48 -7.46
N ARG A 146 15.63 4.08 -6.67
CA ARG A 146 15.36 5.34 -5.98
C ARG A 146 15.62 6.52 -6.90
N LEU A 147 14.53 7.17 -7.34
CA LEU A 147 14.57 8.28 -8.28
C LEU A 147 15.36 9.50 -7.77
N ASP A 148 15.51 9.64 -6.46
CA ASP A 148 16.19 10.76 -5.82
C ASP A 148 17.70 10.55 -5.62
N ILE A 149 18.19 9.30 -5.70
CA ILE A 149 19.60 8.98 -5.43
C ILE A 149 20.56 9.63 -6.44
N PRO A 150 20.31 9.61 -7.76
CA PRO A 150 21.22 10.25 -8.72
C PRO A 150 21.42 11.74 -8.42
N ASP A 151 20.34 12.47 -8.11
CA ASP A 151 20.41 13.90 -7.80
C ASP A 151 21.14 14.15 -6.48
N LYS A 152 20.93 13.31 -5.45
CA LYS A 152 21.66 13.38 -4.17
C LYS A 152 23.17 13.17 -4.35
N ILE A 153 23.56 12.20 -5.17
CA ILE A 153 24.98 11.91 -5.45
C ILE A 153 25.63 13.07 -6.21
N LEU A 154 24.90 13.68 -7.15
CA LEU A 154 25.42 14.75 -8.00
C LEU A 154 25.23 16.15 -7.42
N GLY A 155 24.68 16.28 -6.20
CA GLY A 155 24.42 17.57 -5.56
C GLY A 155 23.38 18.42 -6.29
N ARG A 156 22.46 17.80 -7.04
CA ARG A 156 21.41 18.49 -7.77
C ARG A 156 20.19 18.71 -6.87
N PRO A 157 19.52 19.88 -6.95
CA PRO A 157 18.29 20.11 -6.22
C PRO A 157 17.22 19.08 -6.61
N ARG A 158 16.58 18.46 -5.61
CA ARG A 158 15.42 17.59 -5.81
C ARG A 158 14.42 17.76 -4.69
N PHE A 159 13.14 17.86 -5.04
CA PHE A 159 12.04 17.84 -4.10
C PHE A 159 11.51 16.42 -3.97
N LEU A 160 11.58 15.87 -2.75
CA LEU A 160 11.18 14.48 -2.49
C LEU A 160 9.65 14.28 -2.54
N THR A 161 8.89 15.36 -2.39
CA THR A 161 7.43 15.38 -2.49
C THR A 161 6.91 15.33 -3.93
N ASP A 162 7.80 15.55 -4.89
CA ASP A 162 7.48 15.60 -6.32
C ASP A 162 7.92 14.30 -7.04
N LEU A 163 8.23 13.26 -6.25
CA LEU A 163 8.62 11.92 -6.70
C LEU A 163 7.42 11.02 -6.95
#